data_AF-A0A9P0YT85-F1
#
_entry.id   AF-A0A9P0YT85-F1
#
_cell.length_a   1.000
_cell.length_b   1.000
_cell.length_c   1.000
_cell.angle_alpha   90.00
_cell.angle_beta   90.00
_cell.angle_gamma   90.00
#
_symmetry.space_group_name_H-M   'P 1'
#
loop_
_entity.id
_entity.type
_entity.pdbx_description
1 polymer ?
#
loop_
_entity_poly.entity_id
_entity_poly.type
_entity_poly.pdbx_seq_one_letter_code
_entity_poly.pdbx_strand_id
1 'polypeptide(L)'
;MPEKSSLTWTVMISGCSQNGLGEEGLKLFNQMKLNGFDPCDYAFAGAITSCAVLAALETGRQIHAQIIRRGFDSSLSAGNALVTFYGRCGAIEAAMSLFHRMPCVDPVSWNAIIAALGQHGHGALAIELFEEMLEENITPDRISFLTVLSACSHAGLIKEGQHYFNLMHTKYGISPGEDHYARFIDLLARAGRFSEATNVIKSMPYKPGAPIWEALLSGCRLHGNIELAVQAADQLFGLVPQHDGTYILMANTFASANRWNDAANVRKLMRERGVKKEPACSWIEVENKVHVFLVDDTKHPEIQAVYMYLEELTIKMRKAGYIPDTKYVLHDMEIEQKEHALSTHSEKLAVIFGLLKLPRGATIRVFKNLRICGDCHNAFKLISNLEAREIIVRDGKRFHHFRDGECSCGNYW
;
A
#
# COMPACT_ATOMS: atom_id res chain seq x y z
N MET A 1 -15.46 -6.65 31.94
CA MET A 1 -15.67 -8.08 32.26
C MET A 1 -15.01 -8.39 33.60
N PRO A 2 -15.66 -9.09 34.54
CA PRO A 2 -15.16 -9.22 35.92
C PRO A 2 -14.00 -10.21 36.08
N GLU A 3 -13.87 -11.23 35.22
CA GLU A 3 -12.76 -12.18 35.24
C GLU A 3 -12.04 -12.22 33.89
N LYS A 4 -10.71 -12.08 33.91
CA LYS A 4 -9.86 -12.19 32.73
C LYS A 4 -9.36 -13.62 32.60
N SER A 5 -9.60 -14.25 31.47
CA SER A 5 -9.05 -15.55 31.08
C SER A 5 -8.12 -15.41 29.87
N SER A 6 -7.31 -16.45 29.59
CA SER A 6 -6.48 -16.50 28.39
C SER A 6 -7.30 -16.25 27.12
N LEU A 7 -8.52 -16.81 27.04
CA LEU A 7 -9.42 -16.62 25.91
C LEU A 7 -9.86 -15.16 25.76
N THR A 8 -10.23 -14.49 26.86
CA THR A 8 -10.64 -13.08 26.79
C THR A 8 -9.51 -12.18 26.28
N TRP A 9 -8.27 -12.42 26.71
CA TRP A 9 -7.10 -11.70 26.19
C TRP A 9 -6.93 -11.92 24.69
N THR A 10 -6.94 -13.18 24.24
CA THR A 10 -6.81 -13.51 22.81
C THR A 10 -7.88 -12.82 21.97
N VAL A 11 -9.14 -12.82 22.41
CA VAL A 11 -10.24 -12.16 21.70
C VAL A 11 -10.04 -10.65 21.62
N MET A 12 -9.64 -10.00 22.72
CA MET A 12 -9.38 -8.55 22.71
C MET A 12 -8.19 -8.18 21.82
N ILE A 13 -7.10 -8.96 21.86
CA ILE A 13 -5.91 -8.74 21.03
C ILE A 13 -6.29 -8.86 19.54
N SER A 14 -6.94 -9.96 19.16
CA SER A 14 -7.38 -10.19 17.79
C SER A 14 -8.36 -9.12 17.32
N GLY A 15 -9.34 -8.75 18.15
CA GLY A 15 -10.29 -7.69 17.86
C GLY A 15 -9.63 -6.33 17.62
N CYS A 16 -8.66 -5.94 18.45
CA CYS A 16 -7.88 -4.72 18.23
C CYS A 16 -7.10 -4.78 16.91
N SER A 17 -6.39 -5.89 16.67
CA SER A 17 -5.56 -6.06 15.47
C SER A 17 -6.38 -6.00 14.16
N GLN A 18 -7.57 -6.59 14.15
CA GLN A 18 -8.47 -6.63 12.98
C GLN A 18 -9.12 -5.28 12.67
N ASN A 19 -9.27 -4.42 13.70
CA ASN A 19 -9.84 -3.07 13.56
C ASN A 19 -8.78 -1.98 13.36
N GLY A 20 -7.54 -2.36 13.03
CA GLY A 20 -6.44 -1.40 12.80
C GLY A 20 -5.86 -0.77 14.08
N LEU A 21 -6.29 -1.21 15.26
CA LEU A 21 -5.79 -0.76 16.56
C LEU A 21 -4.56 -1.57 16.97
N GLY A 22 -3.52 -1.49 16.15
CA GLY A 22 -2.31 -2.30 16.29
C GLY A 22 -1.59 -2.05 17.62
N GLU A 23 -1.49 -0.79 18.04
CA GLU A 23 -0.79 -0.41 19.28
C GLU A 23 -1.51 -0.96 20.51
N GLU A 24 -2.83 -0.82 20.58
CA GLU A 24 -3.68 -1.38 21.62
C GLU A 24 -3.55 -2.90 21.67
N GLY A 25 -3.56 -3.57 20.51
CA GLY A 25 -3.38 -5.02 20.44
C GLY A 25 -2.05 -5.49 21.03
N LEU A 26 -0.94 -4.79 20.73
CA LEU A 26 0.37 -5.11 21.33
C LEU A 26 0.43 -4.79 22.83
N LYS A 27 -0.20 -3.71 23.28
CA LYS A 27 -0.31 -3.38 24.70
C LYS A 27 -1.06 -4.49 25.44
N LEU A 28 -2.18 -4.97 24.90
CA LEU A 28 -2.96 -6.07 25.50
C LEU A 28 -2.17 -7.38 25.51
N PHE A 29 -1.43 -7.70 24.44
CA PHE A 29 -0.56 -8.87 24.41
C PHE A 29 0.54 -8.82 25.47
N ASN A 30 1.16 -7.66 25.68
CA ASN A 30 2.15 -7.48 26.74
C ASN A 30 1.51 -7.55 28.13
N GLN A 31 0.32 -6.96 28.33
CA GLN A 31 -0.42 -7.09 29.58
C GLN A 31 -0.81 -8.53 29.89
N MET A 32 -1.23 -9.32 28.91
CA MET A 32 -1.52 -10.74 29.08
C MET A 32 -0.32 -11.48 29.72
N LYS A 33 0.88 -11.29 29.16
CA LYS A 33 2.12 -11.87 29.69
C LYS A 33 2.45 -11.37 31.10
N LEU A 34 2.31 -10.06 31.34
CA LEU A 34 2.58 -9.46 32.66
C LEU A 34 1.62 -9.93 33.75
N ASN A 35 0.39 -10.33 33.38
CA ASN A 35 -0.59 -10.91 34.29
C ASN A 35 -0.41 -12.43 34.47
N GLY A 36 0.70 -13.00 33.97
CA GLY A 36 1.04 -14.42 34.15
C GLY A 36 0.31 -15.40 33.23
N PHE A 37 -0.42 -14.91 32.21
CA PHE A 37 -1.04 -15.77 31.21
C PHE A 37 -0.05 -16.09 30.10
N ASP A 38 0.18 -17.37 29.82
CA ASP A 38 1.04 -17.79 28.70
C ASP A 38 0.27 -17.66 27.37
N PRO A 39 0.78 -16.92 26.37
CA PRO A 39 0.07 -16.73 25.12
C PRO A 39 0.01 -18.02 24.28
N CYS A 40 -1.18 -18.36 23.79
CA CYS A 40 -1.35 -19.38 22.76
C CYS A 40 -1.00 -18.86 21.36
N ASP A 41 -0.96 -19.76 20.38
CA ASP A 41 -0.71 -19.45 18.96
C ASP A 41 -1.63 -18.36 18.41
N TYR A 42 -2.93 -18.37 18.74
CA TYR A 42 -3.87 -17.32 18.35
C TYR A 42 -3.54 -15.95 18.96
N ALA A 43 -3.06 -15.89 20.20
CA ALA A 43 -2.65 -14.63 20.83
C ALA A 43 -1.39 -14.07 20.15
N PHE A 44 -0.45 -14.95 19.80
CA PHE A 44 0.71 -14.60 18.98
C PHE A 44 0.30 -14.12 17.58
N ALA A 45 -0.63 -14.79 16.92
CA ALA A 45 -1.15 -14.39 15.60
C ALA A 45 -1.81 -13.01 15.65
N GLY A 46 -2.58 -12.70 16.70
CA GLY A 46 -3.13 -11.36 16.93
C GLY A 46 -2.05 -10.30 17.13
N ALA A 47 -1.01 -10.60 17.93
CA ALA A 47 0.11 -9.68 18.14
C ALA A 47 0.93 -9.44 16.86
N ILE A 48 1.17 -10.48 16.06
CA ILE A 48 1.81 -10.37 14.74
C ILE A 48 0.96 -9.53 13.78
N THR A 49 -0.36 -9.73 13.78
CA THR A 49 -1.30 -8.92 12.97
C THR A 49 -1.23 -7.45 13.37
N SER A 50 -1.13 -7.14 14.66
CA SER A 50 -0.88 -5.78 15.14
C SER A 50 0.44 -5.20 14.62
N CYS A 51 1.53 -5.97 14.63
CA CYS A 51 2.79 -5.54 14.00
C CYS A 51 2.64 -5.29 12.50
N ALA A 52 1.85 -6.10 11.80
CA ALA A 52 1.59 -5.92 10.36
C ALA A 52 0.82 -4.63 10.06
N VAL A 53 -0.12 -4.24 10.93
CA VAL A 53 -0.87 -2.98 10.85
C VAL A 53 0.06 -1.79 11.05
N LEU A 54 0.95 -1.86 12.04
CA LEU A 54 1.90 -0.80 12.38
C LEU A 54 3.14 -0.77 11.46
N ALA A 55 3.30 -1.79 10.62
CA ALA A 55 4.52 -2.07 9.86
C ALA A 55 5.80 -2.16 10.72
N ALA A 56 5.67 -2.67 11.95
CA ALA A 56 6.74 -2.76 12.96
C ALA A 56 7.58 -4.03 12.75
N LEU A 57 8.49 -3.99 11.78
CA LEU A 57 9.27 -5.16 11.34
C LEU A 57 10.12 -5.76 12.46
N GLU A 58 10.86 -4.95 13.21
CA GLU A 58 11.77 -5.47 14.24
C GLU A 58 11.02 -6.06 15.44
N THR A 59 9.92 -5.40 15.85
CA THR A 59 9.05 -5.93 16.91
C THR A 59 8.41 -7.26 16.47
N GLY A 60 7.91 -7.34 15.24
CA GLY A 60 7.33 -8.58 14.74
C GLY A 60 8.35 -9.72 14.58
N ARG A 61 9.61 -9.42 14.24
CA ARG A 61 10.72 -10.41 14.27
C ARG A 61 10.98 -10.96 15.66
N GLN A 62 10.94 -10.12 16.70
CA GLN A 62 11.07 -10.58 18.09
C GLN A 62 9.92 -11.48 18.51
N ILE A 63 8.69 -11.19 18.07
CA ILE A 63 7.52 -12.04 18.33
C ILE A 63 7.62 -13.35 17.53
N HIS A 64 8.08 -13.31 16.28
CA HIS A 64 8.34 -14.51 15.48
C HIS A 64 9.37 -15.44 16.14
N ALA A 65 10.47 -14.89 16.68
CA ALA A 65 11.43 -15.68 17.45
C ALA A 65 10.79 -16.34 18.69
N GLN A 66 9.83 -15.66 19.35
CA GLN A 66 9.08 -16.25 20.45
C GLN A 66 8.15 -17.38 20.00
N ILE A 67 7.49 -17.24 18.84
CA ILE A 67 6.65 -18.29 18.23
C ILE A 67 7.48 -19.56 18.02
N ILE A 68 8.65 -19.46 17.39
CA ILE A 68 9.56 -20.59 17.17
C ILE A 68 9.99 -21.23 18.50
N ARG A 69 10.47 -20.41 19.46
CA ARG A 69 10.93 -20.89 20.76
C ARG A 69 9.83 -21.61 21.56
N ARG A 70 8.56 -21.27 21.32
CA ARG A 70 7.39 -21.88 21.96
C ARG A 70 6.86 -23.10 21.21
N GLY A 71 7.41 -23.43 20.04
CA GLY A 71 6.94 -24.55 19.21
C GLY A 71 5.64 -24.25 18.47
N PHE A 72 5.33 -22.98 18.21
CA PHE A 72 4.16 -22.56 17.43
C PHE A 72 4.49 -22.30 15.95
N ASP A 73 5.71 -22.59 15.50
CA ASP A 73 6.15 -22.46 14.11
C ASP A 73 5.46 -23.42 13.14
N SER A 74 4.89 -24.51 13.65
CA SER A 74 4.01 -25.40 12.88
C SER A 74 2.52 -25.00 12.92
N SER A 75 2.15 -23.94 13.65
CA SER A 75 0.76 -23.49 13.70
C SER A 75 0.39 -22.74 12.43
N LEU A 76 -0.67 -23.21 11.75
CA LEU A 76 -1.25 -22.55 10.57
C LEU A 76 -1.71 -21.12 10.87
N SER A 77 -2.25 -20.88 12.06
CA SER A 77 -2.75 -19.55 12.46
C SER A 77 -1.59 -18.54 12.61
N ALA A 78 -0.49 -18.97 13.26
CA ALA A 78 0.72 -18.17 13.40
C ALA A 78 1.42 -17.99 12.06
N GLY A 79 1.52 -19.04 11.25
CA GLY A 79 2.11 -19.00 9.90
C GLY A 79 1.41 -18.01 8.97
N ASN A 80 0.08 -18.07 8.88
CA ASN A 80 -0.71 -17.14 8.06
C ASN A 80 -0.55 -15.68 8.50
N ALA A 81 -0.54 -15.44 9.82
CA ALA A 81 -0.29 -14.10 10.36
C ALA A 81 1.13 -13.61 10.03
N LEU A 82 2.14 -14.48 10.12
CA LEU A 82 3.54 -14.15 9.83
C LEU A 82 3.79 -13.87 8.34
N VAL A 83 3.21 -14.65 7.43
CA VAL A 83 3.27 -14.40 5.97
C VAL A 83 2.68 -13.01 5.66
N THR A 84 1.49 -12.73 6.20
CA THR A 84 0.84 -11.41 6.05
C THR A 84 1.68 -10.28 6.63
N PHE A 85 2.29 -10.50 7.80
CA PHE A 85 3.15 -9.55 8.49
C PHE A 85 4.39 -9.18 7.67
N TYR A 86 5.13 -10.18 7.18
CA TYR A 86 6.34 -9.93 6.40
C TYR A 86 6.03 -9.20 5.08
N GLY A 87 4.92 -9.56 4.40
CA GLY A 87 4.42 -8.81 3.25
C GLY A 87 4.13 -7.34 3.61
N ARG A 88 3.31 -7.09 4.63
CA ARG A 88 2.93 -5.73 5.05
C ARG A 88 4.08 -4.86 5.60
N CYS A 89 5.20 -5.47 5.94
CA CYS A 89 6.41 -4.76 6.40
C CYS A 89 7.46 -4.58 5.29
N GLY A 90 7.17 -4.93 4.04
CA GLY A 90 8.13 -4.74 2.94
C GLY A 90 9.26 -5.78 2.96
N ALA A 91 9.00 -7.00 3.43
CA ALA A 91 9.97 -8.10 3.47
C ALA A 91 9.39 -9.33 2.76
N ILE A 92 9.10 -9.18 1.47
CA ILE A 92 8.37 -10.19 0.67
C ILE A 92 9.15 -11.49 0.50
N GLU A 93 10.48 -11.42 0.44
CA GLU A 93 11.36 -12.58 0.38
C GLU A 93 11.24 -13.42 1.64
N ALA A 94 11.11 -12.77 2.81
CA ALA A 94 10.88 -13.47 4.07
C ALA A 94 9.47 -14.08 4.12
N ALA A 95 8.46 -13.41 3.56
CA ALA A 95 7.11 -13.96 3.45
C ALA A 95 7.07 -15.21 2.55
N MET A 96 7.71 -15.15 1.37
CA MET A 96 7.85 -16.28 0.43
C MET A 96 8.61 -17.45 1.07
N SER A 97 9.77 -17.17 1.68
CA SER A 97 10.56 -18.20 2.35
C SER A 97 9.81 -18.88 3.49
N LEU A 98 9.03 -18.12 4.26
CA LEU A 98 8.19 -18.66 5.32
C LEU A 98 7.07 -19.52 4.74
N PHE A 99 6.36 -19.03 3.74
CA PHE A 99 5.26 -19.75 3.08
C PHE A 99 5.71 -21.13 2.59
N HIS A 100 6.86 -21.22 1.90
CA HIS A 100 7.39 -22.52 1.42
C HIS A 100 7.86 -23.45 2.55
N ARG A 101 8.10 -22.93 3.76
CA ARG A 101 8.55 -23.70 4.92
C ARG A 101 7.40 -24.11 5.85
N MET A 102 6.19 -23.60 5.62
CA MET A 102 5.03 -23.96 6.43
C MET A 102 4.70 -25.45 6.23
N PRO A 103 4.52 -26.23 7.30
CA PRO A 103 4.27 -27.68 7.18
C PRO A 103 2.88 -28.00 6.62
N CYS A 104 1.95 -27.07 6.75
CA CYS A 104 0.63 -27.10 6.14
C CYS A 104 0.28 -25.70 5.65
N VAL A 105 -0.41 -25.65 4.50
CA VAL A 105 -0.93 -24.42 3.91
C VAL A 105 -2.40 -24.63 3.58
N ASP A 106 -3.19 -23.58 3.73
CA ASP A 106 -4.61 -23.56 3.41
C ASP A 106 -4.92 -22.43 2.42
N PRO A 107 -6.17 -22.27 1.94
CA PRO A 107 -6.52 -21.15 1.06
C PRO A 107 -6.13 -19.78 1.64
N VAL A 108 -6.12 -19.63 2.98
CA VAL A 108 -5.71 -18.38 3.63
C VAL A 108 -4.20 -18.15 3.46
N SER A 109 -3.37 -19.18 3.59
CA SER A 109 -1.92 -19.12 3.33
C SER A 109 -1.62 -18.66 1.89
N TRP A 110 -2.25 -19.31 0.90
CA TRP A 110 -2.11 -18.98 -0.52
C TRP A 110 -2.56 -17.55 -0.82
N ASN A 111 -3.74 -17.17 -0.34
CA ASN A 111 -4.28 -15.84 -0.55
C ASN A 111 -3.40 -14.75 0.09
N ALA A 112 -2.81 -15.02 1.26
CA ALA A 112 -1.91 -14.09 1.92
C ALA A 112 -0.65 -13.81 1.08
N ILE A 113 -0.01 -14.84 0.54
CA ILE A 113 1.21 -14.67 -0.25
C ILE A 113 0.93 -14.08 -1.65
N ILE A 114 -0.14 -14.52 -2.32
CA ILE A 114 -0.57 -13.97 -3.62
C ILE A 114 -0.91 -12.48 -3.50
N ALA A 115 -1.65 -12.10 -2.45
CA ALA A 115 -1.95 -10.70 -2.17
C ALA A 115 -0.68 -9.86 -1.94
N ALA A 116 0.27 -10.40 -1.16
CA ALA A 116 1.53 -9.72 -0.88
C ALA A 116 2.35 -9.52 -2.17
N LEU A 117 2.50 -10.55 -3.01
CA LEU A 117 3.20 -10.44 -4.29
C LEU A 117 2.57 -9.38 -5.21
N GLY A 118 1.23 -9.37 -5.32
CA GLY A 118 0.50 -8.37 -6.08
C GLY A 118 0.71 -6.94 -5.55
N GLN A 119 0.82 -6.76 -4.23
CA GLN A 119 1.15 -5.48 -3.61
C GLN A 119 2.62 -5.07 -3.79
N HIS A 120 3.51 -5.99 -4.16
CA HIS A 120 4.94 -5.72 -4.33
C HIS A 120 5.36 -5.54 -5.79
N GLY A 121 4.40 -5.63 -6.73
CA GLY A 121 4.66 -5.51 -8.16
C GLY A 121 5.00 -6.84 -8.84
N HIS A 122 4.95 -7.96 -8.11
CA HIS A 122 5.26 -9.29 -8.64
C HIS A 122 4.00 -10.00 -9.16
N GLY A 123 3.26 -9.35 -10.06
CA GLY A 123 1.97 -9.85 -10.55
C GLY A 123 2.06 -11.19 -11.29
N ALA A 124 3.13 -11.41 -12.08
CA ALA A 124 3.36 -12.69 -12.75
C ALA A 124 3.56 -13.84 -11.76
N LEU A 125 4.43 -13.65 -10.76
CA LEU A 125 4.65 -14.64 -9.70
C LEU A 125 3.39 -14.89 -8.86
N ALA A 126 2.57 -13.86 -8.64
CA ALA A 126 1.28 -14.01 -7.96
C ALA A 126 0.31 -14.91 -8.75
N ILE A 127 0.35 -14.86 -10.09
CA ILE A 127 -0.40 -15.75 -10.97
C ILE A 127 0.18 -17.16 -10.92
N GLU A 128 1.50 -17.31 -10.99
CA GLU A 128 2.17 -18.61 -10.89
C GLU A 128 1.76 -19.34 -9.60
N LEU A 129 1.79 -18.67 -8.44
CA LEU A 129 1.32 -19.26 -7.18
C LEU A 129 -0.19 -19.53 -7.16
N PHE A 130 -1.01 -18.73 -7.86
CA PHE A 130 -2.44 -19.02 -7.96
C PHE A 130 -2.68 -20.30 -8.78
N GLU A 131 -1.96 -20.50 -9.88
CA GLU A 131 -2.05 -21.73 -10.66
C GLU A 131 -1.51 -22.94 -9.88
N GLU A 132 -0.39 -22.79 -9.16
CA GLU A 132 0.14 -23.82 -8.25
C GLU A 132 -0.89 -24.24 -7.19
N MET A 133 -1.61 -23.27 -6.59
CA MET A 133 -2.73 -23.53 -5.68
C MET A 133 -3.81 -24.40 -6.35
N LEU A 134 -4.11 -24.19 -7.64
CA LEU A 134 -5.08 -25.00 -8.38
C LEU A 134 -4.55 -26.41 -8.68
N GLU A 135 -3.26 -26.54 -9.00
CA GLU A 135 -2.59 -27.82 -9.26
C GLU A 135 -2.54 -28.71 -8.01
N GLU A 136 -2.38 -28.09 -6.83
CA GLU A 136 -2.49 -28.73 -5.52
C GLU A 136 -3.95 -29.06 -5.12
N ASN A 137 -4.91 -28.92 -6.04
CA ASN A 137 -6.33 -29.19 -5.84
C ASN A 137 -6.98 -28.37 -4.72
N ILE A 138 -6.43 -27.19 -4.41
CA ILE A 138 -7.04 -26.28 -3.45
C ILE A 138 -8.13 -25.47 -4.18
N THR A 139 -9.37 -25.62 -3.73
CA THR A 139 -10.51 -24.91 -4.33
C THR A 139 -10.38 -23.40 -4.05
N PRO A 140 -10.27 -22.54 -5.09
CA PRO A 140 -10.25 -21.11 -4.90
C PRO A 140 -11.61 -20.60 -4.42
N ASP A 141 -11.58 -19.64 -3.52
CA ASP A 141 -12.75 -18.95 -2.99
C ASP A 141 -12.85 -17.51 -3.53
N ARG A 142 -13.82 -16.75 -3.00
CA ARG A 142 -13.98 -15.33 -3.33
C ARG A 142 -12.70 -14.52 -3.06
N ILE A 143 -12.00 -14.81 -1.96
CA ILE A 143 -10.80 -14.06 -1.60
C ILE A 143 -9.67 -14.37 -2.58
N SER A 144 -9.56 -15.63 -3.00
CA SER A 144 -8.56 -16.11 -3.96
C SER A 144 -8.67 -15.38 -5.31
N PHE A 145 -9.90 -15.24 -5.82
CA PHE A 145 -10.15 -14.46 -7.02
C PHE A 145 -9.91 -12.95 -6.83
N LEU A 146 -10.27 -12.40 -5.67
CA LEU A 146 -9.99 -11.00 -5.37
C LEU A 146 -8.48 -10.71 -5.35
N THR A 147 -7.67 -11.60 -4.78
CA THR A 147 -6.21 -11.43 -4.66
C THR A 147 -5.51 -11.54 -6.02
N VAL A 148 -5.88 -12.52 -6.86
CA VAL A 148 -5.30 -12.64 -8.21
C VAL A 148 -5.73 -11.47 -9.11
N LEU A 149 -6.98 -11.02 -9.04
CA LEU A 149 -7.45 -9.83 -9.78
C LEU A 149 -6.74 -8.56 -9.32
N SER A 150 -6.44 -8.43 -8.03
CA SER A 150 -5.67 -7.31 -7.49
C SER A 150 -4.23 -7.32 -8.01
N ALA A 151 -3.60 -8.50 -8.08
CA ALA A 151 -2.27 -8.66 -8.67
C ALA A 151 -2.27 -8.31 -10.16
N CYS A 152 -3.26 -8.78 -10.92
CA CYS A 152 -3.45 -8.42 -12.33
C CYS A 152 -3.61 -6.91 -12.51
N SER A 153 -4.46 -6.26 -11.69
CA SER A 153 -4.59 -4.81 -11.71
C SER A 153 -3.25 -4.14 -11.48
N HIS A 154 -2.55 -4.45 -10.40
CA HIS A 154 -1.29 -3.78 -10.05
C HIS A 154 -0.18 -3.94 -11.09
N ALA A 155 -0.16 -5.05 -11.83
CA ALA A 155 0.82 -5.36 -12.86
C ALA A 155 0.35 -5.06 -14.31
N GLY A 156 -0.91 -4.67 -14.51
CA GLY A 156 -1.43 -4.35 -15.85
C GLY A 156 -1.68 -5.58 -16.73
N LEU A 157 -1.94 -6.73 -16.10
CA LEU A 157 -2.14 -8.02 -16.77
C LEU A 157 -3.61 -8.15 -17.20
N ILE A 158 -3.97 -7.46 -18.28
CA ILE A 158 -5.36 -7.29 -18.73
C ILE A 158 -5.98 -8.63 -19.15
N LYS A 159 -5.24 -9.46 -19.88
CA LYS A 159 -5.75 -10.71 -20.44
C LYS A 159 -6.04 -11.73 -19.33
N GLU A 160 -5.11 -11.82 -18.40
CA GLU A 160 -5.13 -12.67 -17.21
C GLU A 160 -6.24 -12.20 -16.26
N GLY A 161 -6.34 -10.90 -15.99
CA GLY A 161 -7.42 -10.33 -15.19
C GLY A 161 -8.81 -10.63 -15.78
N GLN A 162 -8.99 -10.49 -17.10
CA GLN A 162 -10.23 -10.86 -17.79
C GLN A 162 -10.51 -12.37 -17.71
N HIS A 163 -9.47 -13.20 -17.85
CA HIS A 163 -9.57 -14.64 -17.74
C HIS A 163 -10.08 -15.05 -16.34
N TYR A 164 -9.42 -14.61 -15.27
CA TYR A 164 -9.80 -14.96 -13.90
C TYR A 164 -11.16 -14.39 -13.49
N PHE A 165 -11.50 -13.18 -13.94
CA PHE A 165 -12.82 -12.60 -13.68
C PHE A 165 -13.95 -13.48 -14.26
N ASN A 166 -13.75 -14.04 -15.45
CA ASN A 166 -14.72 -14.95 -16.06
C ASN A 166 -14.68 -16.34 -15.43
N LEU A 167 -13.47 -16.88 -15.19
CA LEU A 167 -13.25 -18.22 -14.62
C LEU A 167 -13.96 -18.39 -13.27
N MET A 168 -13.93 -17.34 -12.45
CA MET A 168 -14.62 -17.25 -11.16
C MET A 168 -16.09 -17.69 -11.26
N HIS A 169 -16.80 -17.22 -12.29
CA HIS A 169 -18.19 -17.56 -12.51
C HIS A 169 -18.37 -18.85 -13.31
N THR A 170 -17.65 -19.01 -14.42
CA THR A 170 -17.91 -20.08 -15.40
C THR A 170 -17.47 -21.47 -14.92
N LYS A 171 -16.37 -21.57 -14.17
CA LYS A 171 -15.84 -22.85 -13.67
C LYS A 171 -16.17 -23.07 -12.20
N TYR A 172 -16.09 -22.03 -11.38
CA TYR A 172 -16.23 -22.17 -9.92
C TYR A 172 -17.61 -21.73 -9.39
N GLY A 173 -18.48 -21.19 -10.25
CA GLY A 173 -19.84 -20.79 -9.85
C GLY A 173 -19.86 -19.65 -8.82
N ILE A 174 -18.76 -18.91 -8.65
CA ILE A 174 -18.65 -17.84 -7.67
C ILE A 174 -19.11 -16.53 -8.32
N SER A 175 -20.18 -15.93 -7.80
CA SER A 175 -20.68 -14.66 -8.31
C SER A 175 -19.76 -13.49 -7.92
N PRO A 176 -19.31 -12.63 -8.85
CA PRO A 176 -18.46 -11.48 -8.50
C PRO A 176 -19.14 -10.51 -7.52
N GLY A 177 -18.43 -10.19 -6.43
CA GLY A 177 -18.82 -9.11 -5.51
C GLY A 177 -18.32 -7.74 -5.95
N GLU A 178 -18.71 -6.69 -5.21
CA GLU A 178 -18.36 -5.31 -5.56
C GLU A 178 -16.85 -5.13 -5.65
N ASP A 179 -16.08 -5.72 -4.73
CA ASP A 179 -14.63 -5.66 -4.75
C ASP A 179 -14.00 -6.30 -5.99
N HIS A 180 -14.61 -7.36 -6.53
CA HIS A 180 -14.13 -8.01 -7.75
C HIS A 180 -14.35 -7.11 -8.96
N TYR A 181 -15.55 -6.52 -9.06
CA TYR A 181 -15.85 -5.52 -10.09
C TYR A 181 -14.93 -4.31 -9.96
N ALA A 182 -14.70 -3.80 -8.75
CA ALA A 182 -13.85 -2.65 -8.50
C ALA A 182 -12.40 -2.91 -8.93
N ARG A 183 -11.84 -4.09 -8.64
CA ARG A 183 -10.50 -4.48 -9.11
C ARG A 183 -10.43 -4.64 -10.62
N PHE A 184 -11.45 -5.24 -11.23
CA PHE A 184 -11.48 -5.44 -12.68
C PHE A 184 -11.65 -4.11 -13.45
N ILE A 185 -12.50 -3.21 -12.94
CA ILE A 185 -12.67 -1.86 -13.48
C ILE A 185 -11.40 -1.03 -13.29
N ASP A 186 -10.74 -1.13 -12.14
CA ASP A 186 -9.45 -0.46 -11.89
C ASP A 186 -8.39 -0.92 -12.91
N LEU A 187 -8.29 -2.22 -13.18
CA LEU A 187 -7.40 -2.78 -14.22
C LEU A 187 -7.70 -2.18 -15.60
N LEU A 188 -8.97 -2.16 -16.03
CA LEU A 188 -9.38 -1.61 -17.32
C LEU A 188 -9.14 -0.08 -17.40
N ALA A 189 -9.49 0.66 -16.35
CA ALA A 189 -9.37 2.11 -16.31
C ALA A 189 -7.89 2.55 -16.29
N ARG A 190 -7.02 1.86 -15.55
CA ARG A 190 -5.57 2.10 -15.57
C ARG A 190 -4.94 1.75 -16.91
N ALA A 191 -5.51 0.81 -17.65
CA ALA A 191 -5.15 0.52 -19.04
C ALA A 191 -5.77 1.47 -20.08
N GLY A 192 -6.59 2.45 -19.66
CA GLY A 192 -7.26 3.39 -20.57
C GLY A 192 -8.46 2.80 -21.33
N ARG A 193 -8.89 1.58 -21.00
CA ARG A 193 -10.03 0.88 -21.64
C ARG A 193 -11.37 1.32 -21.04
N PHE A 194 -11.64 2.63 -21.07
CA PHE A 194 -12.80 3.24 -20.40
C PHE A 194 -14.15 2.78 -20.92
N SER A 195 -14.26 2.49 -22.22
CA SER A 195 -15.49 1.96 -22.82
C SER A 195 -15.87 0.61 -22.21
N GLU A 196 -14.87 -0.26 -22.01
CA GLU A 196 -15.07 -1.57 -21.39
C GLU A 196 -15.34 -1.46 -19.91
N ALA A 197 -14.60 -0.61 -19.19
CA ALA A 197 -14.86 -0.31 -17.79
C ALA A 197 -16.32 0.14 -17.58
N THR A 198 -16.81 1.06 -18.43
CA THR A 198 -18.20 1.54 -18.38
C THR A 198 -19.21 0.45 -18.72
N ASN A 199 -18.90 -0.44 -19.67
CA ASN A 199 -19.75 -1.58 -19.99
C ASN A 199 -19.84 -2.57 -18.82
N VAL A 200 -18.72 -2.82 -18.12
CA VAL A 200 -18.70 -3.63 -16.91
C VAL A 200 -19.59 -3.01 -15.84
N ILE A 201 -19.48 -1.69 -15.58
CA ILE A 201 -20.35 -0.96 -14.64
C ILE A 201 -21.84 -1.15 -14.98
N LYS A 202 -22.20 -1.00 -16.26
CA LYS A 202 -23.59 -1.19 -16.73
C LYS A 202 -24.09 -2.62 -16.59
N SER A 203 -23.20 -3.60 -16.67
CA SER A 203 -23.53 -5.02 -16.54
C SER A 203 -23.65 -5.50 -15.08
N MET A 204 -23.30 -4.66 -14.10
CA MET A 204 -23.36 -5.03 -12.69
C MET A 204 -24.80 -5.36 -12.27
N PRO A 205 -25.02 -6.42 -11.47
CA PRO A 205 -26.36 -6.83 -11.05
C PRO A 205 -26.97 -5.95 -9.95
N TYR A 206 -26.23 -4.95 -9.47
CA TYR A 206 -26.64 -4.00 -8.43
C TYR A 206 -26.04 -2.63 -8.68
N LYS A 207 -26.57 -1.62 -7.98
CA LYS A 207 -26.11 -0.23 -8.11
C LYS A 207 -24.64 -0.13 -7.67
N PRO A 208 -23.76 0.51 -8.47
CA PRO A 208 -22.36 0.70 -8.10
C PRO A 208 -22.19 1.60 -6.86
N GLY A 209 -21.44 1.13 -5.87
CA GLY A 209 -21.02 1.90 -4.71
C GLY A 209 -19.69 2.65 -4.94
N ALA A 210 -19.15 3.21 -3.85
CA ALA A 210 -17.97 4.08 -3.92
C ALA A 210 -16.71 3.42 -4.52
N PRO A 211 -16.36 2.15 -4.20
CA PRO A 211 -15.15 1.52 -4.73
C PRO A 211 -15.08 1.48 -6.26
N ILE A 212 -16.24 1.37 -6.93
CA ILE A 212 -16.35 1.33 -8.38
C ILE A 212 -16.00 2.69 -9.00
N TRP A 213 -16.57 3.76 -8.46
CA TRP A 213 -16.33 5.12 -8.95
C TRP A 213 -14.93 5.62 -8.58
N GLU A 214 -14.38 5.19 -7.43
CA GLU A 214 -12.98 5.45 -7.07
C GLU A 214 -12.00 4.82 -8.06
N ALA A 215 -12.23 3.56 -8.43
CA ALA A 215 -11.43 2.85 -9.44
C ALA A 215 -11.46 3.59 -10.79
N LEU A 216 -12.66 3.99 -11.24
CA LEU A 216 -12.82 4.74 -12.49
C LEU A 216 -12.13 6.11 -12.44
N LEU A 217 -12.34 6.89 -11.36
CA LEU A 217 -11.75 8.21 -11.18
C LEU A 217 -10.22 8.17 -11.12
N SER A 218 -9.66 7.15 -10.47
CA SER A 218 -8.21 6.92 -10.41
C SER A 218 -7.61 6.72 -11.80
N GLY A 219 -8.21 5.87 -12.64
CA GLY A 219 -7.78 5.66 -14.01
C GLY A 219 -7.99 6.88 -14.91
N CYS A 220 -9.09 7.63 -14.72
CA CYS A 220 -9.35 8.86 -15.47
C CYS A 220 -8.26 9.91 -15.27
N ARG A 221 -7.76 10.06 -14.04
CA ARG A 221 -6.61 10.94 -13.77
C ARG A 221 -5.37 10.53 -14.56
N LEU A 222 -5.07 9.24 -14.62
CA LEU A 222 -3.87 8.73 -15.30
C LEU A 222 -3.87 9.06 -16.80
N HIS A 223 -5.03 8.99 -17.45
CA HIS A 223 -5.19 9.20 -18.89
C HIS A 223 -5.78 10.58 -19.26
N GLY A 224 -6.00 11.46 -18.27
CA GLY A 224 -6.58 12.79 -18.50
C GLY A 224 -8.03 12.78 -19.01
N ASN A 225 -8.81 11.73 -18.72
CA ASN A 225 -10.22 11.65 -19.14
C ASN A 225 -11.12 12.47 -18.18
N ILE A 226 -11.19 13.78 -18.41
CA ILE A 226 -11.88 14.73 -17.52
C ILE A 226 -13.38 14.46 -17.48
N GLU A 227 -14.01 14.11 -18.60
CA GLU A 227 -15.46 13.92 -18.67
C GLU A 227 -15.91 12.77 -17.76
N LEU A 228 -15.27 11.61 -17.87
CA LEU A 228 -15.57 10.48 -16.98
C LEU A 228 -15.13 10.74 -15.54
N ALA A 229 -14.05 11.51 -15.32
CA ALA A 229 -13.65 11.93 -13.98
C ALA A 229 -14.76 12.75 -13.29
N VAL A 230 -15.39 13.70 -14.01
CA VAL A 230 -16.52 14.47 -13.49
C VAL A 230 -17.68 13.55 -13.11
N GLN A 231 -18.08 12.66 -14.02
CA GLN A 231 -19.18 11.72 -13.77
C GLN A 231 -18.91 10.84 -12.54
N ALA A 232 -17.70 10.28 -12.43
CA ALA A 232 -17.33 9.45 -11.29
C ALA A 232 -17.28 10.25 -9.97
N ALA A 233 -16.74 11.47 -9.99
CA ALA A 233 -16.69 12.34 -8.83
C ALA A 233 -18.09 12.75 -8.34
N ASP A 234 -19.02 13.04 -9.25
CA ASP A 234 -20.40 13.39 -8.89
C ASP A 234 -21.11 12.23 -8.16
N GLN A 235 -20.89 10.99 -8.62
CA GLN A 235 -21.40 9.81 -7.91
C GLN A 235 -20.77 9.69 -6.51
N LEU A 236 -19.45 9.91 -6.39
CA LEU A 236 -18.75 9.85 -5.10
C LEU A 236 -19.18 10.95 -4.13
N PHE A 237 -19.46 12.16 -4.61
CA PHE A 237 -19.95 13.25 -3.76
C PHE A 237 -21.34 12.96 -3.17
N GLY A 238 -22.13 12.11 -3.82
CA GLY A 238 -23.40 11.62 -3.29
C GLY A 238 -23.24 10.43 -2.32
N LEU A 239 -22.28 9.54 -2.59
CA LEU A 239 -22.08 8.30 -1.80
C LEU A 239 -21.24 8.53 -0.53
N VAL A 240 -20.16 9.28 -0.64
CA VAL A 240 -19.15 9.49 0.41
C VAL A 240 -18.74 10.97 0.52
N PRO A 241 -19.68 11.88 0.86
CA PRO A 241 -19.45 13.33 0.85
C PRO A 241 -18.37 13.82 1.82
N GLN A 242 -17.98 13.00 2.80
CA GLN A 242 -16.98 13.32 3.82
C GLN A 242 -15.58 12.77 3.50
N HIS A 243 -15.43 12.02 2.40
CA HIS A 243 -14.16 11.45 2.01
C HIS A 243 -13.31 12.48 1.25
N ASP A 244 -12.20 12.92 1.84
CA ASP A 244 -11.33 13.97 1.31
C ASP A 244 -10.63 13.56 0.00
N GLY A 245 -10.30 12.28 -0.14
CA GLY A 245 -9.62 11.71 -1.30
C GLY A 245 -10.33 12.02 -2.63
N THR A 246 -11.67 12.05 -2.65
CA THR A 246 -12.46 12.37 -3.85
C THR A 246 -12.22 13.81 -4.29
N TYR A 247 -12.29 14.76 -3.36
CA TYR A 247 -12.07 16.19 -3.63
C TYR A 247 -10.65 16.44 -4.11
N ILE A 248 -9.67 15.82 -3.45
CA ILE A 248 -8.25 15.97 -3.78
C ILE A 248 -8.00 15.40 -5.18
N LEU A 249 -8.48 14.19 -5.46
CA LEU A 249 -8.28 13.54 -6.75
C LEU A 249 -8.90 14.35 -7.89
N MET A 250 -10.12 14.86 -7.68
CA MET A 250 -10.82 15.68 -8.67
C MET A 250 -10.15 17.04 -8.91
N ALA A 251 -9.78 17.76 -7.83
CA ALA A 251 -9.05 19.02 -7.95
C ALA A 251 -7.70 18.82 -8.67
N ASN A 252 -7.03 17.71 -8.40
CA ASN A 252 -5.78 17.34 -9.06
C ASN A 252 -5.97 17.04 -10.55
N THR A 253 -7.04 16.33 -10.92
CA THR A 253 -7.41 16.07 -12.32
C THR A 253 -7.63 17.39 -13.06
N PHE A 254 -8.39 18.34 -12.50
CA PHE A 254 -8.57 19.65 -13.12
C PHE A 254 -7.27 20.46 -13.22
N ALA A 255 -6.45 20.47 -12.16
CA ALA A 255 -5.17 21.17 -12.18
C ALA A 255 -4.23 20.59 -13.25
N SER A 256 -4.17 19.27 -13.42
CA SER A 256 -3.36 18.63 -14.47
C SER A 256 -3.83 18.97 -15.89
N ALA A 257 -5.09 19.36 -16.05
CA ALA A 257 -5.68 19.84 -17.30
C ALA A 257 -5.65 21.38 -17.45
N ASN A 258 -4.89 22.09 -16.60
CA ASN A 258 -4.85 23.56 -16.54
C ASN A 258 -6.20 24.24 -16.27
N ARG A 259 -7.19 23.51 -15.72
CA ARG A 259 -8.51 24.04 -15.35
C ARG A 259 -8.50 24.54 -13.89
N TRP A 260 -7.70 25.56 -13.63
CA TRP A 260 -7.44 26.07 -12.27
C TRP A 260 -8.69 26.55 -11.52
N ASN A 261 -9.63 27.17 -12.23
CA ASN A 261 -10.90 27.63 -11.65
C ASN A 261 -11.75 26.46 -11.14
N ASP A 262 -11.83 25.36 -11.90
CA ASP A 262 -12.58 24.17 -11.49
C ASP A 262 -11.90 23.48 -10.30
N ALA A 263 -10.57 23.39 -10.31
CA ALA A 263 -9.81 22.89 -9.16
C ALA A 263 -10.07 23.74 -7.90
N ALA A 264 -10.11 25.06 -8.03
CA ALA A 264 -10.42 25.97 -6.94
C ALA A 264 -11.86 25.80 -6.43
N ASN A 265 -12.83 25.60 -7.33
CA ASN A 265 -14.23 25.33 -7.00
C ASN A 265 -14.39 24.03 -6.21
N VAL A 266 -13.72 22.95 -6.60
CA VAL A 266 -13.73 21.68 -5.85
C VAL A 266 -13.12 21.86 -4.45
N ARG A 267 -11.99 22.58 -4.33
CA ARG A 267 -11.38 22.90 -3.03
C ARG A 267 -12.29 23.78 -2.17
N LYS A 268 -13.06 24.69 -2.77
CA LYS A 268 -14.06 25.50 -2.08
C LYS A 268 -15.19 24.62 -1.55
N LEU A 269 -15.75 23.73 -2.38
CA LEU A 269 -16.79 22.78 -1.98
C LEU A 269 -16.33 21.88 -0.82
N MET A 270 -15.09 21.41 -0.86
CA MET A 270 -14.47 20.63 0.22
C MET A 270 -14.49 21.39 1.55
N ARG A 271 -14.12 22.68 1.54
CA ARG A 271 -14.15 23.54 2.73
C ARG A 271 -15.58 23.82 3.22
N GLU A 272 -16.51 24.09 2.31
CA GLU A 272 -17.92 24.35 2.63
C GLU A 272 -18.58 23.13 3.30
N ARG A 273 -18.17 21.92 2.93
CA ARG A 273 -18.64 20.67 3.56
C ARG A 273 -17.86 20.29 4.83
N GLY A 274 -16.91 21.11 5.26
CA GLY A 274 -16.10 20.86 6.46
C GLY A 274 -15.07 19.74 6.32
N VAL A 275 -14.82 19.26 5.11
CA VAL A 275 -13.90 18.14 4.85
C VAL A 275 -12.46 18.65 4.94
N LYS A 276 -11.66 18.01 5.78
CA LYS A 276 -10.24 18.35 5.97
C LYS A 276 -9.37 17.34 5.25
N LYS A 277 -8.36 17.83 4.55
CA LYS A 277 -7.34 17.00 3.91
C LYS A 277 -6.46 16.37 4.98
N GLU A 278 -6.22 15.06 4.87
CA GLU A 278 -5.18 14.40 5.65
C GLU A 278 -3.78 14.91 5.25
N PRO A 279 -2.94 15.37 6.20
CA PRO A 279 -1.57 15.77 5.91
C PRO A 279 -0.75 14.61 5.32
N ALA A 280 0.02 14.90 4.27
CA ALA A 280 0.95 13.92 3.72
C ALA A 280 2.13 13.76 4.68
N CYS A 281 2.42 12.53 5.11
CA CYS A 281 3.58 12.21 5.92
C CYS A 281 4.29 10.97 5.40
N SER A 282 5.58 10.88 5.70
CA SER A 282 6.37 9.68 5.48
C SER A 282 7.13 9.33 6.75
N TRP A 283 7.34 8.05 7.01
CA TRP A 283 8.06 7.63 8.20
C TRP A 283 9.00 6.45 7.93
N ILE A 284 10.01 6.34 8.78
CA ILE A 284 11.06 5.33 8.76
C ILE A 284 11.39 4.91 10.19
N GLU A 285 11.66 3.63 10.40
CA GLU A 285 12.14 3.10 11.68
C GLU A 285 13.68 3.02 11.64
N VAL A 286 14.35 3.70 12.58
CA VAL A 286 15.80 3.70 12.76
C VAL A 286 16.08 3.57 14.25
N GLU A 287 16.98 2.66 14.65
CA GLU A 287 17.35 2.45 16.05
C GLU A 287 16.14 2.23 16.99
N ASN A 288 15.14 1.44 16.54
CA ASN A 288 13.86 1.18 17.23
C ASN A 288 13.02 2.44 17.52
N LYS A 289 13.25 3.52 16.78
CA LYS A 289 12.46 4.75 16.85
C LYS A 289 11.83 5.05 15.50
N VAL A 290 10.55 5.42 15.53
CA VAL A 290 9.85 5.91 14.33
C VAL A 290 10.15 7.39 14.15
N HIS A 291 10.73 7.73 13.00
CA HIS A 291 10.99 9.09 12.57
C HIS A 291 9.98 9.47 11.50
N VAL A 292 9.19 10.52 11.76
CA VAL A 292 8.13 11.02 10.88
C VAL A 292 8.58 12.33 10.24
N PHE A 293 8.37 12.46 8.94
CA PHE A 293 8.67 13.63 8.14
C PHE A 293 7.40 14.15 7.46
N LEU A 294 7.25 15.47 7.47
CA LEU A 294 6.24 16.20 6.70
C LEU A 294 6.89 16.88 5.48
N VAL A 295 6.07 17.39 4.57
CA VAL A 295 6.56 18.29 3.51
C VAL A 295 7.11 19.56 4.17
N ASP A 296 8.26 20.04 3.71
CA ASP A 296 8.97 21.19 4.28
C ASP A 296 9.18 21.06 5.80
N ASP A 297 9.53 19.86 6.26
CA ASP A 297 9.75 19.62 7.68
C ASP A 297 10.84 20.56 8.22
N THR A 298 10.58 21.13 9.39
CA THR A 298 11.48 22.01 10.16
C THR A 298 11.56 21.59 11.62
N LYS A 299 10.79 20.59 12.03
CA LYS A 299 10.61 20.16 13.42
C LYS A 299 11.45 18.95 13.76
N HIS A 300 11.77 18.10 12.78
CA HIS A 300 12.59 16.91 13.02
C HIS A 300 13.96 17.32 13.60
N PRO A 301 14.44 16.71 14.72
CA PRO A 301 15.65 17.16 15.42
C PRO A 301 16.93 17.20 14.56
N GLU A 302 16.99 16.34 13.55
CA GLU A 302 18.16 16.18 12.68
C GLU A 302 17.92 16.70 11.27
N ILE A 303 16.88 17.52 11.08
CA ILE A 303 16.44 17.96 9.76
C ILE A 303 17.51 18.75 8.99
N GLN A 304 18.36 19.50 9.70
CA GLN A 304 19.45 20.26 9.08
C GLN A 304 20.45 19.33 8.36
N ALA A 305 20.81 18.20 8.99
CA ALA A 305 21.70 17.23 8.37
C ALA A 305 21.04 16.54 7.16
N VAL A 306 19.73 16.29 7.25
CA VAL A 306 18.93 15.76 6.13
C VAL A 306 18.96 16.72 4.94
N TYR A 307 18.70 18.02 5.13
CA TYR A 307 18.73 18.99 4.04
C TYR A 307 20.12 19.14 3.41
N MET A 308 21.18 19.17 4.22
CA MET A 308 22.56 19.24 3.70
C MET A 308 22.89 18.04 2.79
N TYR A 309 22.50 16.82 3.19
CA TYR A 309 22.73 15.63 2.36
C TYR A 309 21.83 15.60 1.12
N LEU A 310 20.58 16.08 1.24
CA LEU A 310 19.67 16.21 0.11
C LEU A 310 20.23 17.15 -0.96
N GLU A 311 20.83 18.27 -0.57
CA GLU A 311 21.48 19.22 -1.50
C GLU A 311 22.64 18.54 -2.25
N GLU A 312 23.53 17.84 -1.52
CA GLU A 312 24.64 17.10 -2.13
C GLU A 312 24.13 16.02 -3.10
N LEU A 313 23.13 15.25 -2.68
CA LEU A 313 22.55 14.19 -3.50
C LEU A 313 21.84 14.76 -4.71
N THR A 314 21.19 15.92 -4.60
CA THR A 314 20.53 16.59 -5.73
C THR A 314 21.53 16.98 -6.80
N ILE A 315 22.74 17.43 -6.42
CA ILE A 315 23.81 17.69 -7.38
C ILE A 315 24.23 16.40 -8.11
N LYS A 316 24.40 15.29 -7.38
CA LYS A 316 24.73 13.98 -7.97
C LYS A 316 23.62 13.48 -8.90
N MET A 317 22.37 13.58 -8.48
CA MET A 317 21.21 13.21 -9.28
C MET A 317 21.14 14.02 -10.58
N ARG A 318 21.32 15.35 -10.52
CA ARG A 318 21.30 16.20 -11.73
C ARG A 318 22.43 15.85 -12.70
N LYS A 319 23.64 15.54 -12.20
CA LYS A 319 24.75 15.03 -13.03
C LYS A 319 24.42 13.69 -13.69
N ALA A 320 23.60 12.86 -13.04
CA ALA A 320 23.09 11.60 -13.58
C ALA A 320 21.84 11.76 -14.46
N GLY A 321 21.42 12.99 -14.78
CA GLY A 321 20.29 13.26 -15.69
C GLY A 321 18.94 13.45 -15.00
N TYR A 322 18.88 13.59 -13.67
CA TYR A 322 17.64 13.94 -12.98
C TYR A 322 17.17 15.35 -13.34
N ILE A 323 15.93 15.45 -13.81
CA ILE A 323 15.23 16.71 -14.05
C ILE A 323 13.93 16.67 -13.23
N PRO A 324 13.73 17.60 -12.27
CA PRO A 324 12.49 17.64 -11.51
C PRO A 324 11.26 17.78 -12.41
N ASP A 325 10.29 16.89 -12.23
CA ASP A 325 9.08 16.91 -13.06
C ASP A 325 7.98 17.78 -12.40
N THR A 326 8.02 19.07 -12.73
CA THR A 326 7.14 20.10 -12.14
C THR A 326 5.66 19.91 -12.45
N LYS A 327 5.28 19.03 -13.38
CA LYS A 327 3.88 18.67 -13.64
C LYS A 327 3.20 18.01 -12.43
N TYR A 328 3.99 17.45 -11.51
CA TYR A 328 3.47 16.86 -10.28
C TYR A 328 3.18 17.89 -9.18
N VAL A 329 3.53 19.17 -9.38
CA VAL A 329 3.15 20.26 -8.48
C VAL A 329 1.88 20.92 -8.99
N LEU A 330 0.74 20.52 -8.41
CA LEU A 330 -0.60 20.92 -8.83
C LEU A 330 -1.08 22.22 -8.14
N HIS A 331 -0.14 23.15 -7.99
CA HIS A 331 -0.37 24.50 -7.49
C HIS A 331 0.11 25.50 -8.54
N ASP A 332 -0.62 26.61 -8.66
CA ASP A 332 -0.27 27.70 -9.55
C ASP A 332 0.86 28.53 -8.90
N MET A 333 2.09 28.26 -9.35
CA MET A 333 3.34 28.72 -8.73
C MET A 333 4.41 28.85 -9.83
N GLU A 334 5.43 29.66 -9.57
CA GLU A 334 6.60 29.78 -10.44
C GLU A 334 7.40 28.45 -10.48
N ILE A 335 8.16 28.24 -11.56
CA ILE A 335 8.84 26.96 -11.83
C ILE A 335 9.86 26.65 -10.72
N GLU A 336 10.61 27.64 -10.27
CA GLU A 336 11.61 27.54 -9.20
C GLU A 336 10.97 27.09 -7.88
N GLN A 337 9.79 27.63 -7.57
CA GLN A 337 9.04 27.24 -6.37
C GLN A 337 8.49 25.82 -6.48
N LYS A 338 8.08 25.39 -7.69
CA LYS A 338 7.66 24.00 -7.95
C LYS A 338 8.83 23.03 -7.77
N GLU A 339 10.01 23.36 -8.29
CA GLU A 339 11.20 22.53 -8.10
C GLU A 339 11.57 22.40 -6.62
N HIS A 340 11.51 23.52 -5.88
CA HIS A 340 11.75 23.50 -4.44
C HIS A 340 10.75 22.60 -3.71
N ALA A 341 9.45 22.76 -3.96
CA ALA A 341 8.41 21.94 -3.36
C ALA A 341 8.60 20.43 -3.63
N LEU A 342 9.05 20.05 -4.84
CA LEU A 342 9.37 18.66 -5.16
C LEU A 342 10.57 18.13 -4.37
N SER A 343 11.57 18.97 -4.11
CA SER A 343 12.78 18.56 -3.40
C SER A 343 12.50 18.21 -1.94
N THR A 344 11.53 18.87 -1.32
CA THR A 344 11.22 18.77 0.12
C THR A 344 10.05 17.83 0.44
N HIS A 345 9.64 16.98 -0.51
CA HIS A 345 8.64 15.94 -0.26
C HIS A 345 9.06 15.03 0.89
N SER A 346 8.09 14.68 1.75
CA SER A 346 8.30 13.88 2.96
C SER A 346 9.06 12.56 2.72
N GLU A 347 8.81 11.91 1.58
CA GLU A 347 9.43 10.65 1.20
C GLU A 347 10.92 10.82 0.92
N LYS A 348 11.29 11.92 0.25
CA LYS A 348 12.71 12.22 -0.01
C LYS A 348 13.41 12.44 1.31
N LEU A 349 12.85 13.26 2.20
CA LEU A 349 13.42 13.48 3.53
C LEU A 349 13.60 12.17 4.32
N ALA A 350 12.60 11.29 4.31
CA ALA A 350 12.68 9.99 4.97
C ALA A 350 13.75 9.05 4.35
N VAL A 351 13.85 8.98 3.02
CA VAL A 351 14.87 8.19 2.33
C VAL A 351 16.28 8.73 2.60
N ILE A 352 16.46 10.05 2.54
CA ILE A 352 17.72 10.73 2.86
C ILE A 352 18.14 10.46 4.30
N PHE A 353 17.20 10.55 5.24
CA PHE A 353 17.47 10.20 6.63
C PHE A 353 17.90 8.72 6.76
N GLY A 354 17.24 7.81 6.03
CA GLY A 354 17.65 6.41 5.93
C GLY A 354 19.07 6.22 5.40
N LEU A 355 19.47 6.94 4.35
CA LEU A 355 20.84 6.90 3.81
C LEU A 355 21.88 7.38 4.83
N LEU A 356 21.55 8.41 5.60
CA LEU A 356 22.44 8.98 6.61
C LEU A 356 22.63 8.07 7.84
N LYS A 357 21.55 7.39 8.27
CA LYS A 357 21.54 6.67 9.55
C LYS A 357 21.75 5.17 9.45
N LEU A 358 21.29 4.55 8.36
CA LEU A 358 21.37 3.10 8.25
C LEU A 358 22.75 2.66 7.71
N PRO A 359 23.34 1.59 8.27
CA PRO A 359 24.63 1.05 7.81
C PRO A 359 24.66 0.81 6.30
N ARG A 360 25.85 0.91 5.69
CA ARG A 360 26.03 0.58 4.26
C ARG A 360 25.50 -0.82 3.95
N GLY A 361 24.68 -0.93 2.91
CA GLY A 361 24.04 -2.18 2.48
C GLY A 361 22.69 -2.48 3.14
N ALA A 362 22.30 -1.79 4.22
CA ALA A 362 20.98 -2.02 4.83
C ALA A 362 19.84 -1.50 3.92
N THR A 363 18.77 -2.27 3.75
CA THR A 363 17.59 -1.80 3.00
C THR A 363 16.93 -0.63 3.71
N ILE A 364 16.63 0.45 2.97
CA ILE A 364 15.89 1.61 3.49
C ILE A 364 14.39 1.32 3.32
N ARG A 365 13.62 1.32 4.41
CA ARG A 365 12.16 1.08 4.37
C ARG A 365 11.40 2.32 4.80
N VAL A 366 10.71 2.95 3.84
CA VAL A 366 9.91 4.16 4.06
C VAL A 366 8.45 3.84 3.83
N PHE A 367 7.60 4.40 4.67
CA PHE A 367 6.16 4.28 4.57
C PHE A 367 5.55 5.66 4.34
N LYS A 368 4.51 5.73 3.52
CA LYS A 368 3.77 6.95 3.22
C LYS A 368 2.27 6.67 3.29
N ASN A 369 1.52 7.58 3.92
CA ASN A 369 0.06 7.45 4.03
C ASN A 369 -0.66 7.69 2.69
N LEU A 370 -0.10 8.50 1.80
CA LEU A 370 -0.64 8.79 0.47
C LEU A 370 0.15 8.06 -0.64
N ARG A 371 -0.32 8.16 -1.89
CA ARG A 371 0.44 7.72 -3.08
C ARG A 371 1.70 8.57 -3.23
N ILE A 372 2.83 7.97 -3.61
CA ILE A 372 4.04 8.74 -3.97
C ILE A 372 3.80 9.55 -5.26
N CYS A 373 4.53 10.64 -5.50
CA CYS A 373 4.45 11.36 -6.78
C CYS A 373 5.44 10.79 -7.80
N GLY A 374 5.20 11.03 -9.10
CA GLY A 374 6.02 10.46 -10.16
C GLY A 374 7.48 10.94 -10.13
N ASP A 375 7.68 12.20 -9.72
CA ASP A 375 9.00 12.76 -9.51
C ASP A 375 9.78 12.02 -8.41
N CYS A 376 9.17 11.78 -7.24
CA CYS A 376 9.81 11.02 -6.16
C CYS A 376 10.13 9.59 -6.57
N HIS A 377 9.21 8.92 -7.27
CA HIS A 377 9.47 7.58 -7.80
C HIS A 377 10.68 7.56 -8.77
N ASN A 378 10.79 8.54 -9.66
CA ASN A 378 11.95 8.65 -10.56
C ASN A 378 13.24 8.99 -9.81
N ALA A 379 13.17 9.87 -8.81
CA ALA A 379 14.30 10.16 -7.94
C ALA A 379 14.79 8.90 -7.22
N PHE A 380 13.90 8.09 -6.63
CA PHE A 380 14.30 6.88 -5.90
C PHE A 380 14.94 5.80 -6.79
N LYS A 381 14.52 5.68 -8.05
CA LYS A 381 15.25 4.87 -9.04
C LYS A 381 16.70 5.34 -9.15
N LEU A 382 16.92 6.63 -9.42
CA LEU A 382 18.28 7.18 -9.55
C LEU A 382 19.09 7.05 -8.27
N ILE A 383 18.49 7.35 -7.11
CA ILE A 383 19.16 7.22 -5.81
C ILE A 383 19.56 5.77 -5.54
N SER A 384 18.70 4.79 -5.83
CA SER A 384 19.03 3.37 -5.62
C SER A 384 20.28 2.94 -6.40
N ASN A 385 20.45 3.45 -7.62
CA ASN A 385 21.62 3.20 -8.47
C ASN A 385 22.86 3.96 -7.97
N LEU A 386 22.72 5.26 -7.68
CA LEU A 386 23.85 6.12 -7.27
C LEU A 386 24.45 5.70 -5.93
N GLU A 387 23.60 5.31 -4.98
CA GLU A 387 24.03 4.93 -3.63
C GLU A 387 24.26 3.42 -3.49
N ALA A 388 23.96 2.63 -4.53
CA ALA A 388 23.96 1.16 -4.49
C ALA A 388 23.18 0.62 -3.28
N ARG A 389 21.95 1.14 -3.09
CA ARG A 389 21.08 0.81 -1.97
C ARG A 389 19.69 0.41 -2.43
N GLU A 390 19.19 -0.67 -1.85
CA GLU A 390 17.78 -1.04 -1.97
C GLU A 390 16.93 -0.08 -1.13
N ILE A 391 15.93 0.52 -1.77
CA ILE A 391 14.95 1.40 -1.15
C ILE A 391 13.58 0.78 -1.36
N ILE A 392 12.85 0.54 -0.29
CA ILE A 392 11.49 0.03 -0.31
C ILE A 392 10.59 1.15 0.19
N VAL A 393 9.67 1.59 -0.67
CA VAL A 393 8.66 2.58 -0.30
C VAL A 393 7.28 1.95 -0.37
N ARG A 394 6.61 1.84 0.79
CA ARG A 394 5.17 1.52 0.84
C ARG A 394 4.39 2.82 0.75
N ASP A 395 3.57 2.93 -0.28
CA ASP A 395 2.62 4.03 -0.38
C ASP A 395 1.21 3.58 0.00
N GLY A 396 0.23 4.49 -0.08
CA GLY A 396 -1.16 4.19 0.29
C GLY A 396 -1.85 3.06 -0.50
N LYS A 397 -1.21 2.49 -1.52
CA LYS A 397 -1.77 1.39 -2.34
C LYS A 397 -0.86 0.16 -2.42
N ARG A 398 0.47 0.32 -2.45
CA ARG A 398 1.40 -0.79 -2.71
C ARG A 398 2.84 -0.49 -2.30
N PHE A 399 3.73 -1.46 -2.47
CA PHE A 399 5.18 -1.31 -2.36
C PHE A 399 5.85 -1.02 -3.70
N HIS A 400 6.92 -0.25 -3.62
CA HIS A 400 7.85 0.03 -4.70
C HIS A 400 9.24 -0.36 -4.21
N HIS A 401 9.86 -1.35 -4.85
CA HIS A 401 11.23 -1.77 -4.54
C HIS A 401 12.16 -1.18 -5.58
N PHE A 402 12.97 -0.22 -5.15
CA PHE A 402 13.96 0.44 -5.99
C PHE A 402 15.33 -0.22 -5.78
N ARG A 403 15.86 -0.80 -6.85
CA ARG A 403 17.18 -1.44 -6.89
C ARG A 403 17.79 -1.19 -8.27
N ASP A 404 19.05 -0.81 -8.31
CA ASP A 404 19.86 -0.66 -9.53
C ASP A 404 19.21 0.21 -10.62
N GLY A 405 18.47 1.25 -10.23
CA GLY A 405 17.83 2.17 -11.18
C GLY A 405 16.44 1.74 -11.65
N GLU A 406 15.96 0.57 -11.21
CA GLU A 406 14.66 0.02 -11.58
C GLU A 406 13.70 0.04 -10.39
N CYS A 407 12.42 -0.20 -10.67
CA CYS A 407 11.39 -0.36 -9.65
C CYS A 407 10.59 -1.63 -9.94
N SER A 408 10.26 -2.42 -8.91
CA SER A 408 9.50 -3.68 -9.03
C SER A 408 8.15 -3.56 -9.72
N CYS A 409 7.65 -2.34 -9.91
CA CYS A 409 6.40 -2.11 -10.60
C CYS A 409 6.46 -1.91 -12.12
N GLY A 410 7.66 -1.91 -12.72
CA GLY A 410 7.82 -1.71 -14.17
C GLY A 410 7.30 -0.35 -14.67
N ASN A 411 7.27 0.68 -13.81
CA ASN A 411 6.66 2.00 -14.07
C ASN A 411 5.14 1.99 -14.33
N TYR A 412 4.46 0.88 -14.05
CA TYR A 412 3.01 0.78 -14.12
C TYR A 412 2.42 0.94 -12.71
N TRP A 413 1.92 2.14 -12.35
CA TRP A 413 1.25 2.38 -11.06
C TRP A 413 0.01 3.27 -11.14
#